data_AF-A0A9Q1ABH6-F1
#
_entry.id   AF-A0A9Q1ABH6-F1
#
_cell.length_a   1.000
_cell.length_b   1.000
_cell.length_c   1.000
_cell.angle_alpha   90.00
_cell.angle_beta   90.00
_cell.angle_gamma   90.00
#
_symmetry.space_group_name_H-M   'P 1'
#
loop_
_entity.id
_entity.type
_entity.pdbx_description
1 polymer ?
#
loop_
_entity_poly.entity_id
_entity_poly.type
_entity_poly.pdbx_seq_one_letter_code
_entity_poly.pdbx_strand_id
1 'polypeptide(L)'
;MALPIDNSFCFGKHELPEIKEATNVMFLNKGENVTKEPLKHEGLNFTKEISSASSFSRQLAEQMTLAKAYVIIAKEHNNLHLAWQLSNKIKNCQLLLSKAAKRGESITLEEAEQIISSLSDLIFKAQDAHYDIATTMMTMKSHIQALEERTNAATVQSTLFGQLVAEALPKSLHCLKVKLTNDWLRQLSLPKPCGGEEKFPSSCGQ
;
A
#
# COMPACT_ATOMS: atom_id res chain seq x y z
N MET A 1 3.03 25.73 -36.48
CA MET A 1 4.15 24.85 -36.05
C MET A 1 3.58 23.96 -34.95
N ALA A 2 3.11 22.77 -35.32
CA ALA A 2 2.46 21.82 -34.41
C ALA A 2 3.52 20.82 -33.92
N LEU A 3 3.57 20.58 -32.61
CA LEU A 3 4.37 19.49 -32.04
C LEU A 3 3.52 18.21 -32.03
N PRO A 4 4.11 17.02 -32.30
CA PRO A 4 3.38 15.77 -32.22
C PRO A 4 3.23 15.36 -30.74
N ILE A 5 2.01 15.02 -30.33
CA ILE A 5 1.76 14.32 -29.07
C ILE A 5 2.05 12.85 -29.33
N ASP A 6 3.14 12.35 -28.74
CA ASP A 6 3.49 10.95 -28.72
C ASP A 6 2.46 10.18 -27.87
N ASN A 7 1.58 9.46 -28.55
CA ASN A 7 0.49 8.70 -27.96
C ASN A 7 0.96 7.25 -27.75
N SER A 8 1.79 7.03 -26.74
CA SER A 8 2.26 5.71 -26.36
C SER A 8 2.46 5.62 -24.85
N PHE A 9 1.36 5.49 -24.10
CA PHE A 9 1.43 4.82 -22.80
C PHE A 9 0.11 4.13 -22.48
N CYS A 10 -0.01 2.89 -22.94
CA CYS A 10 -1.03 1.97 -22.46
C CYS A 10 -0.65 1.54 -21.02
N PHE A 11 -1.23 2.17 -20.00
CA PHE A 11 -1.18 1.61 -18.64
C PHE A 11 -2.18 0.45 -18.57
N GLY A 12 -1.66 -0.77 -18.72
CA GLY A 12 -2.37 -1.98 -18.36
C GLY A 12 -2.74 -1.94 -16.88
N LYS A 13 -4.01 -2.25 -16.58
CA LYS A 13 -4.51 -2.43 -15.22
C LYS A 13 -3.74 -3.59 -14.57
N HIS A 14 -2.88 -3.28 -13.61
CA HIS A 14 -2.34 -4.28 -12.70
C HIS A 14 -2.94 -4.02 -11.32
N GLU A 15 -3.95 -4.82 -10.99
CA GLU A 15 -4.61 -4.84 -9.69
C GLU A 15 -3.62 -5.41 -8.65
N LEU A 16 -3.30 -4.64 -7.62
CA LEU A 16 -2.57 -5.12 -6.43
C LEU A 16 -3.55 -5.13 -5.24
N PRO A 17 -3.62 -6.24 -4.49
CA PRO A 17 -4.68 -6.46 -3.51
C PRO A 17 -4.48 -5.61 -2.25
N GLU A 18 -5.62 -5.13 -1.74
CA GLU A 18 -5.80 -4.41 -0.49
C GLU A 18 -5.17 -5.14 0.71
N ILE A 19 -4.34 -4.43 1.48
CA ILE A 19 -3.95 -4.85 2.83
C ILE A 19 -4.83 -4.07 3.80
N LYS A 20 -5.91 -4.70 4.26
CA LYS A 20 -6.80 -4.19 5.29
C LYS A 20 -6.35 -4.65 6.69
N GLU A 21 -6.28 -3.66 7.57
CA GLU A 21 -6.50 -3.67 9.03
C GLU A 21 -5.76 -4.66 9.93
N ALA A 22 -4.99 -4.10 10.87
CA ALA A 22 -5.16 -4.38 12.30
C ALA A 22 -4.32 -3.39 13.12
N THR A 23 -4.92 -2.31 13.63
CA THR A 23 -4.35 -1.59 14.79
C THR A 23 -5.48 -1.07 15.65
N ASN A 24 -5.98 -1.95 16.50
CA ASN A 24 -6.85 -1.70 17.64
C ASN A 24 -6.42 -2.81 18.62
N VAL A 25 -5.93 -2.60 19.85
CA VAL A 25 -6.50 -1.90 21.01
C VAL A 25 -5.46 -1.98 22.17
N MET A 26 -5.65 -1.15 23.22
CA MET A 26 -5.10 -1.15 24.60
C MET A 26 -3.77 -0.41 24.81
N PHE A 27 -3.64 0.72 25.52
CA PHE A 27 -4.30 1.29 26.71
C PHE A 27 -4.30 0.42 28.00
N LEU A 28 -3.45 0.87 28.95
CA LEU A 28 -3.45 0.72 30.43
C LEU A 28 -3.22 -0.72 30.96
N ASN A 29 -2.24 -1.03 31.84
CA ASN A 29 -1.97 -0.46 33.15
C ASN A 29 -0.68 -1.06 33.77
N LYS A 30 -0.16 -0.38 34.79
CA LYS A 30 1.09 -0.58 35.53
C LYS A 30 0.84 -1.38 36.82
N GLY A 31 1.78 -2.25 37.24
CA GLY A 31 1.75 -2.89 38.57
C GLY A 31 2.89 -3.90 38.79
N GLU A 32 3.77 -3.60 39.75
CA GLU A 32 4.98 -4.34 40.17
C GLU A 32 4.70 -5.62 40.98
N ASN A 33 5.61 -6.62 40.93
CA ASN A 33 6.45 -7.08 42.06
C ASN A 33 7.22 -8.39 41.71
N VAL A 34 8.49 -8.45 42.11
CA VAL A 34 9.46 -9.55 41.93
C VAL A 34 9.41 -10.52 43.12
N THR A 35 9.35 -11.84 42.89
CA THR A 35 9.86 -12.87 43.83
C THR A 35 10.30 -14.14 43.06
N LYS A 36 11.38 -14.77 43.52
CA LYS A 36 12.26 -15.74 42.83
C LYS A 36 11.81 -17.22 42.95
N GLU A 37 11.96 -17.98 41.84
CA GLU A 37 12.19 -19.45 41.61
C GLU A 37 11.42 -20.52 42.43
N PRO A 38 10.94 -21.64 41.80
CA PRO A 38 11.76 -22.57 41.01
C PRO A 38 11.16 -23.06 39.67
N LEU A 39 12.07 -23.53 38.81
CA LEU A 39 11.87 -24.15 37.50
C LEU A 39 10.68 -25.11 37.44
N LYS A 40 9.60 -24.68 36.78
CA LYS A 40 8.63 -25.55 36.12
C LYS A 40 8.68 -25.22 34.64
N HIS A 41 9.11 -26.16 33.81
CA HIS A 41 8.95 -26.08 32.36
C HIS A 41 7.46 -26.26 32.03
N GLU A 42 6.70 -25.19 32.26
CA GLU A 42 5.36 -25.03 31.75
C GLU A 42 5.53 -24.36 30.39
N GLY A 43 5.31 -25.12 29.31
CA GLY A 43 5.51 -24.66 27.93
C GLY A 43 4.81 -23.33 27.70
N LEU A 44 5.58 -22.24 27.70
CA LEU A 44 5.04 -20.91 27.49
C LEU A 44 4.67 -20.79 26.01
N ASN A 45 3.38 -20.54 25.76
CA ASN A 45 2.90 -20.27 24.41
C ASN A 45 3.68 -19.12 23.78
N PHE A 46 4.32 -19.34 22.62
CA PHE A 46 5.13 -18.34 21.92
C PHE A 46 4.41 -16.99 21.71
N THR A 47 3.09 -17.00 21.49
CA THR A 47 2.26 -15.78 21.43
C THR A 47 2.29 -14.96 22.72
N LYS A 48 2.31 -15.63 23.88
CA LYS A 48 2.44 -15.00 25.19
C LYS A 48 3.83 -14.39 25.37
N GLU A 49 4.87 -15.05 24.85
CA GLU A 49 6.22 -14.49 24.85
C GLU A 49 6.31 -13.21 24.02
N ILE A 50 5.79 -13.19 22.78
CA ILE A 50 5.76 -11.95 21.97
C ILE A 50 4.97 -10.83 22.66
N SER A 51 3.93 -11.18 23.42
CA SER A 51 3.15 -10.21 24.19
C SER A 51 3.86 -9.74 25.46
N SER A 52 4.76 -10.57 26.02
CA SER A 52 5.53 -10.26 27.22
C SER A 52 6.54 -9.14 26.95
N ALA A 53 6.48 -8.09 27.78
CA ALA A 53 7.31 -6.90 27.62
C ALA A 53 8.82 -7.16 27.77
N SER A 54 9.21 -8.22 28.47
CA SER A 54 10.61 -8.52 28.80
C SER A 54 11.17 -9.75 28.08
N SER A 55 10.44 -10.32 27.11
CA SER A 55 10.91 -11.53 26.44
C SER A 55 11.95 -11.23 25.35
N PHE A 56 12.89 -12.15 25.17
CA PHE A 56 13.81 -12.10 24.04
C PHE A 56 13.08 -12.22 22.70
N SER A 57 11.96 -12.96 22.64
CA SER A 57 11.13 -13.05 21.43
C SER A 57 10.62 -11.68 20.98
N ARG A 58 10.10 -10.88 21.93
CA ARG A 58 9.64 -9.52 21.65
C ARG A 58 10.80 -8.60 21.31
N GLN A 59 11.89 -8.64 22.08
CA GLN A 59 13.08 -7.82 21.82
C GLN A 59 13.64 -8.07 20.41
N LEU A 60 13.76 -9.32 19.98
CA LEU A 60 14.20 -9.69 18.63
C LEU A 60 13.23 -9.19 17.55
N ALA A 61 11.93 -9.25 17.80
CA ALA A 61 10.91 -8.75 16.87
C ALA A 61 10.96 -7.22 16.71
N GLU A 62 11.15 -6.49 17.80
CA GLU A 62 11.31 -5.02 17.80
C GLU A 62 12.60 -4.61 17.08
N GLN A 63 13.74 -5.22 17.43
CA GLN A 63 15.03 -4.97 16.76
C GLN A 63 14.98 -5.32 15.27
N MET A 64 14.30 -6.41 14.89
CA MET A 64 14.08 -6.77 13.49
C MET A 64 13.27 -5.72 12.73
N THR A 65 12.24 -5.15 13.37
CA THR A 65 11.41 -4.10 12.75
C THR A 65 12.24 -2.86 12.46
N LEU A 66 13.06 -2.44 13.41
CA LEU A 66 13.99 -1.33 13.23
C LEU A 66 15.03 -1.63 12.13
N ALA A 67 15.63 -2.82 12.15
CA ALA A 67 16.60 -3.24 11.14
C ALA A 67 16.02 -3.26 9.71
N LYS A 68 14.74 -3.65 9.54
CA LYS A 68 14.06 -3.60 8.23
C LYS A 68 13.98 -2.19 7.67
N ALA A 69 13.71 -1.18 8.51
CA ALA A 69 13.73 0.22 8.09
C ALA A 69 15.13 0.62 7.60
N TYR A 70 16.17 0.28 8.36
CA TYR A 70 17.56 0.57 7.96
C TYR A 70 18.00 -0.16 6.68
N VAL A 71 17.46 -1.34 6.36
CA VAL A 71 17.73 -1.99 5.06
C VAL A 71 17.22 -1.15 3.90
N ILE A 72 16.03 -0.56 4.02
CA ILE A 72 15.45 0.28 2.96
C ILE A 72 16.29 1.55 2.79
N ILE A 73 16.61 2.22 3.90
CA ILE A 73 17.40 3.47 3.88
C ILE A 73 18.81 3.20 3.35
N ALA A 74 19.47 2.14 3.81
CA ALA A 74 20.80 1.77 3.31
C ALA A 74 20.82 1.52 1.80
N LYS A 75 19.75 0.92 1.23
CA LYS A 75 19.62 0.74 -0.22
C LYS A 75 19.43 2.06 -0.96
N GLU A 76 18.60 2.95 -0.45
CA GLU A 76 18.38 4.29 -1.01
C GLU A 76 19.69 5.08 -1.07
N HIS A 77 20.53 4.96 -0.04
CA HIS A 77 21.86 5.57 0.04
C HIS A 77 22.97 4.76 -0.66
N ASN A 78 22.63 3.75 -1.48
CA ASN A 78 23.58 2.88 -2.20
C ASN A 78 24.56 2.09 -1.31
N ASN A 79 24.31 1.95 -0.01
CA ASN A 79 25.09 1.13 0.90
C ASN A 79 24.57 -0.32 0.92
N LEU A 80 24.80 -1.01 -0.19
CA LEU A 80 24.33 -2.39 -0.39
C LEU A 80 24.98 -3.39 0.58
N HIS A 81 26.20 -3.10 1.05
CA HIS A 81 26.91 -3.96 2.00
C HIS A 81 26.22 -3.98 3.36
N LEU A 82 25.93 -2.81 3.93
CA LEU A 82 25.21 -2.70 5.20
C LEU A 82 23.79 -3.28 5.07
N ALA A 83 23.10 -3.01 3.97
CA ALA A 83 21.78 -3.58 3.68
C ALA A 83 21.80 -5.12 3.66
N TRP A 84 22.85 -5.73 3.08
CA TRP A 84 23.04 -7.17 3.09
C TRP A 84 23.32 -7.71 4.49
N GLN A 85 24.21 -7.06 5.26
CA GLN A 85 24.55 -7.48 6.63
C GLN A 85 23.31 -7.48 7.53
N LEU A 86 22.53 -6.39 7.50
CA LEU A 86 21.26 -6.26 8.23
C LEU A 86 20.27 -7.35 7.80
N SER A 87 20.10 -7.56 6.49
CA SER A 87 19.20 -8.58 5.94
C SER A 87 19.58 -9.99 6.40
N ASN A 88 20.88 -10.29 6.48
CA ASN A 88 21.36 -11.58 6.96
C ASN A 88 21.06 -11.78 8.45
N LYS A 89 21.27 -10.75 9.29
CA LYS A 89 20.93 -10.83 10.72
C LYS A 89 19.43 -10.92 10.96
N ILE A 90 18.60 -10.23 10.17
CA ILE A 90 17.13 -10.38 10.21
C ILE A 90 16.72 -11.84 9.97
N LYS A 91 17.31 -12.53 8.99
CA LYS A 91 17.02 -13.95 8.73
C LYS A 91 17.39 -14.83 9.92
N ASN A 92 18.51 -14.56 10.59
CA ASN A 92 18.91 -15.29 11.78
C ASN A 92 17.92 -15.09 12.94
N CYS A 93 17.44 -13.85 13.17
CA CYS A 93 16.38 -13.59 14.15
C CYS A 93 15.12 -14.39 13.84
N GLN A 94 14.68 -14.38 12.57
CA GLN A 94 13.49 -15.12 12.12
C GLN A 94 13.64 -16.62 12.33
N LEU A 95 14.82 -17.18 12.02
CA LEU A 95 15.10 -18.58 12.23
C LEU A 95 15.03 -18.95 13.71
N LEU A 96 15.64 -18.14 14.60
CA LEU A 96 15.59 -18.39 16.03
C LEU A 96 14.16 -18.31 16.58
N LEU A 97 13.40 -17.27 16.20
CA LEU A 97 11.98 -17.14 16.56
C LEU A 97 11.16 -18.33 16.08
N SER A 98 11.38 -18.80 14.84
CA SER A 98 10.71 -19.97 14.29
C SER A 98 11.08 -21.25 15.05
N LYS A 99 12.36 -21.43 15.42
CA LYS A 99 12.82 -22.58 16.20
C LYS A 99 12.17 -22.60 17.59
N ALA A 100 12.14 -21.48 18.28
CA ALA A 100 11.48 -21.34 19.58
C ALA A 100 9.97 -21.64 19.48
N ALA A 101 9.30 -21.08 18.46
CA ALA A 101 7.89 -21.35 18.20
C ALA A 101 7.61 -22.84 17.94
N LYS A 102 8.46 -23.52 17.16
CA LYS A 102 8.34 -24.97 16.89
C LYS A 102 8.61 -25.83 18.12
N ARG A 103 9.55 -25.41 18.97
CA ARG A 103 9.91 -26.08 20.23
C ARG A 103 8.83 -25.90 21.30
N GLY A 104 8.05 -24.82 21.23
CA GLY A 104 7.09 -24.47 22.28
C GLY A 104 7.77 -24.00 23.56
N GLU A 105 9.01 -23.52 23.45
CA GLU A 105 9.83 -23.07 24.57
C GLU A 105 10.30 -21.64 24.34
N SER A 106 10.60 -20.95 25.43
CA SER A 106 11.16 -19.61 25.39
C SER A 106 12.56 -19.60 24.77
N ILE A 107 12.94 -18.44 24.26
CA ILE A 107 14.31 -18.19 23.80
C ILE A 107 15.18 -17.96 25.04
N THR A 108 16.30 -18.67 25.14
CA THR A 108 17.25 -18.47 26.23
C THR A 108 18.17 -17.27 25.96
N LEU A 109 18.76 -16.72 27.00
CA LEU A 109 19.74 -15.64 26.88
C LEU A 109 20.89 -16.03 25.93
N GLU A 110 21.39 -17.25 26.06
CA GLU A 110 22.53 -17.74 25.28
C GLU A 110 22.20 -17.89 23.78
N GLU A 111 20.95 -18.25 23.44
CA GLU A 111 20.48 -18.25 22.05
C GLU A 111 20.32 -16.81 21.50
N ALA A 112 19.90 -15.86 22.34
CA ALA A 112 19.58 -14.50 21.93
C ALA A 112 20.77 -13.54 21.88
N GLU A 113 21.72 -13.66 22.82
CA GLU A 113 22.77 -12.68 23.10
C GLU A 113 23.60 -12.35 21.85
N GLN A 114 24.10 -13.37 21.16
CA GLN A 114 24.92 -13.15 19.95
C GLN A 114 24.13 -12.49 18.83
N ILE A 115 22.85 -12.84 18.66
CA ILE A 115 22.01 -12.27 17.60
C ILE A 115 21.67 -10.81 17.94
N ILE A 116 21.27 -10.53 19.18
CA ILE A 116 20.93 -9.19 19.65
C ILE A 116 22.13 -8.27 19.57
N SER A 117 23.29 -8.69 20.09
CA SER A 117 24.52 -7.89 20.06
C SER A 117 24.92 -7.57 18.62
N SER A 118 25.02 -8.58 17.76
CA SER A 118 25.47 -8.34 16.38
C SER A 118 24.46 -7.56 15.52
N LEU A 119 23.15 -7.65 15.80
CA LEU A 119 22.15 -6.81 15.14
C LEU A 119 22.21 -5.37 15.64
N SER A 120 22.41 -5.18 16.94
CA SER A 120 22.56 -3.85 17.57
C SER A 120 23.77 -3.11 17.02
N ASP A 121 24.89 -3.79 16.80
CA ASP A 121 26.10 -3.20 16.19
C ASP A 121 25.83 -2.68 14.77
N LEU A 122 25.07 -3.42 13.97
CA LEU A 122 24.72 -2.98 12.61
C LEU A 122 23.73 -1.81 12.63
N ILE A 123 22.79 -1.80 13.58
CA ILE A 123 21.87 -0.67 13.78
C ILE A 123 22.66 0.58 14.19
N PHE A 124 23.64 0.44 15.09
CA PHE A 124 24.50 1.54 15.48
C PHE A 124 25.31 2.07 14.29
N LYS A 125 25.88 1.20 13.46
CA LYS A 125 26.56 1.61 12.21
C LYS A 125 25.63 2.35 11.25
N ALA A 126 24.37 1.95 11.16
CA ALA A 126 23.39 2.66 10.33
C ALA A 126 23.10 4.07 10.88
N GLN A 127 23.00 4.21 12.21
CA GLN A 127 22.83 5.50 12.87
C GLN A 127 24.07 6.40 12.71
N ASP A 128 25.27 5.84 12.84
CA ASP A 128 26.54 6.54 12.64
C ASP A 128 26.72 7.02 11.19
N ALA A 129 26.18 6.28 10.22
CA ALA A 129 26.07 6.70 8.82
C ALA A 129 25.00 7.78 8.58
N HIS A 130 24.41 8.36 9.64
CA HIS A 130 23.36 9.37 9.61
C HIS A 130 22.09 8.96 8.84
N TYR A 131 21.73 7.67 8.89
CA TYR A 131 20.46 7.21 8.36
C TYR A 131 19.33 7.63 9.29
N ASP A 132 18.83 8.85 9.11
CA ASP A 132 17.72 9.39 9.89
C ASP A 132 16.37 8.91 9.34
N ILE A 133 15.79 7.93 10.04
CA ILE A 133 14.48 7.34 9.73
C ILE A 133 13.38 8.43 9.68
N ALA A 134 13.41 9.41 10.58
CA ALA A 134 12.38 10.46 10.62
C ALA A 134 12.48 11.35 9.38
N THR A 135 13.69 11.74 9.01
CA THR A 135 13.94 12.51 7.78
C THR A 135 13.52 11.72 6.54
N THR A 136 13.93 10.45 6.39
CA THR A 136 13.52 9.64 5.24
C THR A 136 11.99 9.50 5.16
N MET A 137 11.33 9.27 6.28
CA MET A 137 9.86 9.17 6.34
C MET A 137 9.19 10.49 5.90
N MET A 138 9.71 11.63 6.35
CA MET A 138 9.19 12.94 5.98
C MET A 138 9.40 13.24 4.48
N THR A 139 10.55 12.89 3.92
CA THR A 139 10.82 12.99 2.48
C THR A 139 9.88 12.11 1.67
N MET A 140 9.69 10.85 2.05
CA MET A 140 8.75 9.95 1.38
C MET A 140 7.31 10.48 1.43
N LYS A 141 6.89 11.02 2.57
CA LYS A 141 5.57 11.66 2.71
C LYS A 141 5.41 12.84 1.75
N SER A 142 6.43 13.70 1.64
CA SER A 142 6.42 14.82 0.70
C SER A 142 6.31 14.34 -0.76
N HIS A 143 7.04 13.28 -1.14
CA HIS A 143 6.94 12.70 -2.47
C HIS A 143 5.54 12.14 -2.77
N ILE A 144 4.91 11.46 -1.80
CA ILE A 144 3.54 10.95 -1.94
C ILE A 144 2.56 12.11 -2.18
N GLN A 145 2.63 13.16 -1.36
CA GLN A 145 1.78 14.34 -1.50
C GLN A 145 1.93 14.98 -2.89
N ALA A 146 3.16 15.14 -3.37
CA ALA A 146 3.40 15.69 -4.71
C ALA A 146 2.83 14.80 -5.84
N LEU A 147 2.82 13.48 -5.67
CA LEU A 147 2.22 12.55 -6.63
C LEU A 147 0.69 12.59 -6.58
N GLU A 148 0.10 12.72 -5.40
CA GLU A 148 -1.35 12.90 -5.21
C GLU A 148 -1.83 14.20 -5.88
N GLU A 149 -1.12 15.30 -5.66
CA GLU A 149 -1.42 16.60 -6.28
C GLU A 149 -1.39 16.52 -7.81
N ARG A 150 -0.37 15.86 -8.39
CA ARG A 150 -0.27 15.66 -9.84
C ARG A 150 -1.41 14.80 -10.38
N THR A 151 -1.77 13.74 -9.67
CA THR A 151 -2.88 12.85 -10.05
C THR A 151 -4.22 13.58 -10.03
N ASN A 152 -4.43 14.43 -9.02
CA ASN A 152 -5.61 15.28 -8.93
C ASN A 152 -5.67 16.29 -10.08
N ALA A 153 -4.56 16.97 -10.39
CA ALA A 153 -4.48 17.89 -11.51
C ALA A 153 -4.77 17.20 -12.86
N ALA A 154 -4.20 16.01 -13.09
CA ALA A 154 -4.47 15.22 -14.28
C ALA A 154 -5.95 14.79 -14.38
N THR A 155 -6.56 14.43 -13.24
CA THR A 155 -7.98 14.09 -13.17
C THR A 155 -8.86 15.29 -13.55
N VAL A 156 -8.57 16.48 -13.02
CA VAL A 156 -9.26 17.73 -13.36
C VAL A 156 -9.11 18.07 -14.85
N GLN A 157 -7.92 17.88 -15.42
CA GLN A 157 -7.71 18.09 -16.86
C GLN A 157 -8.52 17.08 -17.69
N SER A 158 -8.54 15.81 -17.30
CA SER A 158 -9.30 14.77 -18.00
C SER A 158 -10.80 15.04 -17.98
N THR A 159 -11.36 15.53 -16.87
CA THR A 159 -12.78 15.87 -16.79
C THR A 159 -13.11 17.09 -17.65
N LEU A 160 -12.26 18.12 -17.65
CA LEU A 160 -12.41 19.28 -18.53
C LEU A 160 -12.40 18.88 -20.01
N PHE A 161 -11.44 18.05 -20.44
CA PHE A 161 -11.41 17.57 -21.82
C PHE A 161 -12.66 16.73 -22.16
N GLY A 162 -13.12 15.89 -21.24
CA GLY A 162 -14.38 15.17 -21.39
C GLY A 162 -15.58 16.10 -21.59
N GLN A 163 -15.66 17.18 -20.81
CA GLN A 163 -16.70 18.19 -20.94
C GLN A 163 -16.60 18.94 -22.28
N LEU A 164 -15.41 19.41 -22.65
CA LEU A 164 -15.19 20.10 -23.92
C LEU A 164 -15.57 19.24 -25.12
N VAL A 165 -15.25 17.94 -25.09
CA VAL A 165 -15.65 17.00 -26.16
C VAL A 165 -17.18 16.84 -26.20
N ALA A 166 -17.84 16.75 -25.04
CA ALA A 166 -19.30 16.66 -24.97
C ALA A 166 -19.99 17.94 -25.48
N GLU A 167 -19.44 19.11 -25.17
CA GLU A 167 -19.93 20.41 -25.64
C GLU A 167 -19.64 20.66 -27.12
N ALA A 168 -18.51 20.18 -27.64
CA ALA A 168 -18.12 20.31 -29.04
C ALA A 168 -18.93 19.42 -30.00
N LEU A 169 -19.80 18.52 -29.49
CA LEU A 169 -20.65 17.70 -30.34
C LEU A 169 -21.58 18.60 -31.18
N PRO A 170 -21.49 18.55 -32.53
CA PRO A 170 -22.34 19.36 -33.38
C PRO A 170 -23.82 19.06 -33.13
N LYS A 171 -24.67 20.10 -33.14
CA LYS A 171 -26.13 19.96 -33.00
C LYS A 171 -26.73 18.92 -33.97
N SER A 172 -26.14 18.78 -35.18
CA SER A 172 -26.54 17.78 -36.17
C SER A 172 -26.42 16.34 -35.68
N LEU A 173 -25.42 16.04 -34.85
CA LEU A 173 -25.17 14.71 -34.27
C LEU A 173 -26.18 14.40 -33.17
N HIS A 174 -26.62 15.41 -32.41
CA HIS A 174 -27.75 15.31 -31.49
C HIS A 174 -29.05 14.98 -32.23
N CYS A 175 -29.37 15.73 -33.31
CA CYS A 175 -30.59 15.47 -34.10
C CYS A 175 -30.54 14.07 -34.75
N LEU A 176 -29.35 13.59 -35.18
CA LEU A 176 -29.16 12.23 -35.69
C LEU A 176 -29.44 11.16 -34.61
N LYS A 177 -28.92 11.35 -33.40
CA LYS A 177 -29.19 10.44 -32.26
C LYS A 177 -30.69 10.32 -32.00
N VAL A 178 -31.38 11.45 -31.89
CA VAL A 178 -32.84 11.50 -31.65
C VAL A 178 -33.60 10.78 -32.76
N LYS A 179 -33.24 11.01 -34.03
CA LYS A 179 -33.86 10.35 -35.17
C LYS A 179 -33.69 8.82 -35.11
N LEU A 180 -32.47 8.34 -34.88
CA LEU A 180 -32.18 6.91 -34.79
C LEU A 180 -32.92 6.24 -33.62
N THR A 181 -32.97 6.90 -32.45
CA THR A 181 -33.74 6.39 -31.31
C THR A 181 -35.23 6.31 -31.61
N ASN A 182 -35.79 7.34 -32.27
CA ASN A 182 -37.20 7.35 -32.67
C ASN A 182 -37.52 6.27 -33.72
N ASP A 183 -36.66 6.10 -34.72
CA ASP A 183 -36.83 5.08 -35.77
C ASP A 183 -36.74 3.66 -35.17
N TRP A 184 -35.83 3.44 -34.21
CA TRP A 184 -35.72 2.17 -33.48
C TRP A 184 -36.96 1.90 -32.62
N LEU A 185 -37.44 2.89 -31.85
CA LEU A 185 -38.68 2.76 -31.08
C LEU A 185 -39.89 2.47 -31.97
N ARG A 186 -39.97 3.08 -33.15
CA ARG A 186 -41.01 2.78 -34.15
C ARG A 186 -40.91 1.35 -34.68
N GLN A 187 -39.71 0.83 -34.89
CA GLN A 187 -39.51 -0.57 -35.30
C GLN A 187 -39.91 -1.56 -34.19
N LEU A 188 -39.69 -1.21 -32.93
CA LEU A 188 -40.14 -2.01 -31.77
C LEU A 188 -41.65 -1.90 -31.50
N SER A 189 -42.27 -0.77 -31.84
CA SER A 189 -43.68 -0.50 -31.54
C SER A 189 -44.66 -0.97 -32.63
N LEU A 190 -44.26 -1.89 -33.52
CA LEU A 190 -45.14 -2.42 -34.57
C LEU A 190 -45.24 -3.96 -34.52
N PRO A 191 -46.40 -4.54 -34.20
CA PRO A 191 -47.18 -5.24 -35.20
C PRO A 191 -47.78 -4.19 -36.14
N LYS A 192 -47.44 -4.23 -37.44
CA LYS A 192 -47.89 -3.23 -38.43
C LYS A 192 -49.42 -3.04 -38.40
N PRO A 193 -49.94 -1.82 -38.16
CA PRO A 193 -51.27 -1.44 -38.61
C PRO A 193 -51.17 -0.80 -39.99
N CYS A 194 -52.05 -1.21 -40.90
CA CYS A 194 -52.16 -0.65 -42.23
C CYS A 194 -52.59 0.82 -42.19
N GLY A 195 -51.75 1.72 -42.71
CA GLY A 195 -52.14 3.02 -43.27
C GLY A 195 -52.31 4.19 -42.30
N GLY A 196 -51.43 5.18 -42.43
CA GLY A 196 -51.60 6.51 -41.82
C GLY A 196 -50.26 7.24 -41.68
N GLU A 197 -50.00 8.22 -42.56
CA GLU A 197 -48.83 9.11 -42.45
C GLU A 197 -48.98 10.04 -41.24
N GLU A 198 -48.21 9.80 -40.18
CA GLU A 198 -48.08 10.73 -39.07
C GLU A 198 -46.80 11.56 -39.23
N LYS A 199 -46.97 12.79 -39.71
CA LYS A 199 -45.89 13.79 -39.82
C LYS A 199 -45.53 14.30 -38.43
N PHE A 200 -44.31 13.98 -37.98
CA PHE A 200 -43.74 14.58 -36.78
C PHE A 200 -43.12 15.95 -37.09
N PRO A 201 -43.21 16.91 -36.16
CA PRO A 201 -42.75 18.28 -36.38
C PRO A 201 -41.24 18.32 -36.56
N SER A 202 -40.81 18.86 -37.70
CA SER A 202 -39.43 19.21 -37.98
C SER A 202 -39.06 20.48 -37.23
N SER A 203 -38.63 20.37 -35.97
CA SER A 203 -38.04 21.50 -35.25
C SER A 203 -36.67 21.15 -34.66
N CYS A 204 -35.71 20.79 -35.53
CA CYS A 204 -34.32 21.23 -35.36
C CYS A 204 -34.14 22.39 -36.36
N GLY A 205 -34.51 23.60 -35.93
CA GLY A 205 -34.24 24.85 -36.66
C GLY A 205 -32.77 25.28 -36.49
N GLN A 206 -32.29 26.03 -37.49
CA GLN A 206 -30.92 26.55 -37.67
C GLN A 206 -30.29 27.15 -36.41
#